data_AF-A0A537FRA5-F1
#
_entry.id   AF-A0A537FRA5-F1
#
_cell.length_a   1.000
_cell.length_b   1.000
_cell.length_c   1.000
_cell.angle_alpha   90.00
_cell.angle_beta   90.00
_cell.angle_gamma   90.00
#
_symmetry.space_group_name_H-M   'P 1'
#
loop_
_entity.id
_entity.type
_entity.pdbx_description
1 polymer ?
#
loop_
_entity_poly.entity_id
_entity_poly.type
_entity_poly.pdbx_seq_one_letter_code
_entity_poly.pdbx_strand_id
1 'polypeptide(L)'
;AGYSAGLLQLMSHAIFKASLFLAAGWVIHATGTRFMDQMGGLAKALKLTSIAMIFAGLSLMGIPPFSGFWTKDAILSATFESSQYILYAIGLGTVLLTAFYTTRMLGITFAGKASKHLEELQKEGNHNSEAGLTMLIPYLALAVASLALGVLYPLYSGPLANYLMGTFQSLPPILSGGSVPGLSTTDIILLAASTSMAAIGLALGYVRYFRRPYEAPTQMKGLRGFLWHRWYIDAIYYRVFVGGLTWASRGLYRYIEQGIWDRLSPAVARDIIDYTSASGTLDSSVVDRGVNDVASAGSRLSNLLRRFQSGVTEQYVIVFAIGVVLLLVYMIFIIGAR
;
A
#
# COMPACT_ATOMS: atom_id res chain seq x y z
N ALA A 1 31.05 -5.70 6.90
CA ALA A 1 30.98 -6.49 5.65
C ALA A 1 29.55 -6.67 5.10
N GLY A 2 28.59 -7.23 5.86
CA GLY A 2 27.26 -7.57 5.32
C GLY A 2 26.43 -6.41 4.75
N TYR A 3 26.52 -5.21 5.35
CA TYR A 3 25.78 -4.03 4.88
C TYR A 3 26.23 -3.57 3.49
N SER A 4 27.54 -3.44 3.26
CA SER A 4 28.10 -3.05 1.95
C SER A 4 27.79 -4.11 0.89
N ALA A 5 27.93 -5.40 1.21
CA ALA A 5 27.55 -6.50 0.32
C ALA A 5 26.05 -6.45 -0.05
N GLY A 6 25.18 -6.18 0.93
CA GLY A 6 23.74 -6.02 0.73
C GLY A 6 23.38 -4.86 -0.20
N LEU A 7 24.03 -3.70 -0.06
CA LEU A 7 23.82 -2.56 -0.95
C LEU A 7 24.31 -2.81 -2.38
N LEU A 8 25.48 -3.44 -2.53
CA LEU A 8 26.01 -3.82 -3.84
C LEU A 8 25.08 -4.82 -4.56
N GLN A 9 24.53 -5.78 -3.80
CA GLN A 9 23.52 -6.70 -4.30
C GLN A 9 22.23 -5.98 -4.67
N LEU A 10 21.76 -5.01 -3.88
CA LEU A 10 20.57 -4.22 -4.19
C LEU A 10 20.72 -3.47 -5.52
N MET A 11 21.87 -2.83 -5.73
CA MET A 11 22.19 -2.12 -6.99
C MET A 11 22.25 -3.07 -8.18
N SER A 12 22.98 -4.18 -8.04
CA SER A 12 23.06 -5.20 -9.11
C SER A 12 21.67 -5.77 -9.41
N HIS A 13 20.90 -6.05 -8.37
CA HIS A 13 19.54 -6.58 -8.45
C HIS A 13 18.57 -5.64 -9.15
N ALA A 14 18.61 -4.34 -8.86
CA ALA A 14 17.79 -3.36 -9.57
C ALA A 14 18.03 -3.41 -11.08
N ILE A 15 19.30 -3.49 -11.51
CA ILE A 15 19.68 -3.48 -12.92
C ILE A 15 19.23 -4.75 -13.65
N PHE A 16 19.60 -5.93 -13.16
CA PHE A 16 19.24 -7.17 -13.85
C PHE A 16 17.74 -7.48 -13.75
N LYS A 17 17.06 -7.11 -12.65
CA LYS A 17 15.59 -7.28 -12.56
C LYS A 17 14.86 -6.33 -13.49
N ALA A 18 15.26 -5.06 -13.59
CA ALA A 18 14.66 -4.12 -14.51
C ALA A 18 14.79 -4.64 -15.96
N SER A 19 15.98 -5.13 -16.35
CA SER A 19 16.17 -5.78 -17.66
C SER A 19 15.24 -6.98 -17.87
N LEU A 20 15.16 -7.90 -16.89
CA LEU A 20 14.30 -9.08 -16.97
C LEU A 20 12.81 -8.73 -17.08
N PHE A 21 12.31 -7.77 -16.30
CA PHE A 21 10.90 -7.38 -16.34
C PHE A 21 10.53 -6.66 -17.64
N LEU A 22 11.41 -5.80 -18.16
CA LEU A 22 11.19 -5.12 -19.44
C LEU A 22 11.21 -6.13 -20.60
N ALA A 23 12.19 -7.03 -20.64
CA ALA A 23 12.27 -8.09 -21.66
C ALA A 23 11.06 -9.04 -21.58
N ALA A 24 10.65 -9.46 -20.37
CA ALA A 24 9.46 -10.27 -20.17
C ALA A 24 8.17 -9.54 -20.60
N GLY A 25 8.09 -8.22 -20.37
CA GLY A 25 7.00 -7.39 -20.84
C GLY A 25 6.85 -7.42 -22.35
N TRP A 26 7.97 -7.35 -23.09
CA TRP A 26 7.95 -7.50 -24.55
C TRP A 26 7.55 -8.90 -24.98
N VAL A 27 8.09 -9.95 -24.34
CA VAL A 27 7.71 -11.34 -24.65
C VAL A 27 6.21 -11.57 -24.48
N ILE A 28 5.60 -11.03 -23.41
CA ILE A 28 4.16 -11.11 -23.19
C ILE A 28 3.40 -10.32 -24.27
N HIS A 29 3.88 -9.14 -24.64
CA HIS A 29 3.26 -8.32 -25.68
C HIS A 29 3.30 -9.01 -27.05
N ALA A 30 4.45 -9.58 -27.41
CA ALA A 30 4.64 -10.29 -28.68
C ALA A 30 3.81 -11.58 -28.75
N THR A 31 3.64 -12.31 -27.64
CA THR A 31 2.91 -13.59 -27.63
C THR A 31 1.42 -13.49 -27.27
N GLY A 32 0.98 -12.35 -26.72
CA GLY A 32 -0.39 -12.15 -26.26
C GLY A 32 -0.81 -13.02 -25.07
N THR A 33 0.12 -13.81 -24.49
CA THR A 33 -0.15 -14.73 -23.38
C THR A 33 0.83 -14.50 -22.24
N ARG A 34 0.43 -14.90 -21.03
CA ARG A 34 1.27 -14.89 -19.83
C ARG A 34 1.71 -16.30 -19.42
N PHE A 35 1.20 -17.31 -20.13
CA PHE A 35 1.43 -18.71 -19.85
C PHE A 35 2.69 -19.18 -20.55
N MET A 36 3.75 -19.45 -19.78
CA MET A 36 5.06 -19.81 -20.34
C MET A 36 5.02 -21.10 -21.17
N ASP A 37 4.13 -22.04 -20.85
CA ASP A 37 3.88 -23.27 -21.61
C ASP A 37 3.42 -23.01 -23.06
N GLN A 38 2.92 -21.81 -23.35
CA GLN A 38 2.50 -21.38 -24.68
C GLN A 38 3.56 -20.54 -25.41
N MET A 39 4.71 -20.26 -24.79
CA MET A 39 5.75 -19.35 -25.34
C MET A 39 6.93 -20.06 -26.02
N GLY A 40 6.98 -21.39 -26.07
CA GLY A 40 8.17 -22.13 -26.51
C GLY A 40 8.70 -21.76 -27.90
N GLY A 41 10.02 -21.77 -28.07
CA GLY A 41 10.70 -21.59 -29.36
C GLY A 41 10.94 -20.14 -29.82
N LEU A 42 10.78 -19.14 -28.94
CA LEU A 42 10.92 -17.72 -29.30
C LEU A 42 12.34 -17.25 -29.61
N ALA A 43 13.39 -18.03 -29.30
CA ALA A 43 14.79 -17.59 -29.48
C ALA A 43 15.10 -17.12 -30.92
N LYS A 44 14.45 -17.72 -31.92
CA LYS A 44 14.67 -17.39 -33.34
C LYS A 44 13.97 -16.09 -33.76
N ALA A 45 12.77 -15.85 -33.21
CA ALA A 45 11.96 -14.68 -33.50
C ALA A 45 12.46 -13.44 -32.74
N LEU A 46 12.84 -13.63 -31.48
CA LEU A 46 13.25 -12.59 -30.54
C LEU A 46 14.72 -12.76 -30.11
N LYS A 47 15.66 -12.76 -31.05
CA LYS A 47 17.10 -12.94 -30.81
C LYS A 47 17.69 -11.96 -29.79
N LEU A 48 17.57 -10.65 -30.00
CA LEU A 48 18.09 -9.61 -29.12
C LEU A 48 17.42 -9.63 -27.75
N THR A 49 16.10 -9.80 -27.72
CA THR A 49 15.37 -9.93 -26.46
C THR A 49 15.79 -11.18 -25.69
N SER A 50 16.00 -12.31 -26.38
CA SER A 50 16.49 -13.54 -25.76
C SER A 50 17.91 -13.39 -25.21
N ILE A 51 18.81 -12.72 -25.94
CA ILE A 51 20.18 -12.43 -25.46
C ILE A 51 20.15 -11.55 -24.22
N ALA A 52 19.36 -10.47 -24.22
CA ALA A 52 19.23 -9.60 -23.06
C ALA A 52 18.70 -10.36 -21.83
N MET A 53 17.66 -11.18 -22.02
CA MET A 53 17.06 -11.99 -20.95
C MET A 53 18.00 -13.11 -20.46
N ILE A 54 18.83 -13.68 -21.35
CA ILE A 54 19.89 -14.63 -20.97
C ILE A 54 20.97 -13.91 -20.16
N PHE A 55 21.48 -12.75 -20.59
CA PHE A 55 22.52 -12.01 -19.86
C PHE A 55 22.03 -11.56 -18.48
N ALA A 56 20.85 -10.96 -18.42
CA ALA A 56 20.24 -10.57 -17.15
C ALA A 56 19.90 -11.80 -16.29
N GLY A 57 19.51 -12.91 -16.92
CA GLY A 57 19.29 -14.20 -16.26
C GLY A 57 20.56 -14.77 -15.66
N LEU A 58 21.69 -14.80 -16.39
CA LEU A 58 22.99 -15.27 -15.91
C LEU A 58 23.49 -14.41 -14.74
N SER A 59 23.28 -13.09 -14.80
CA SER A 59 23.52 -12.20 -13.66
C SER A 59 22.64 -12.55 -12.46
N LEU A 60 21.34 -12.77 -12.67
CA LEU A 60 20.43 -13.23 -11.61
C LEU A 60 20.83 -14.59 -11.02
N MET A 61 21.36 -15.52 -11.82
CA MET A 61 21.83 -16.83 -11.35
C MET A 61 23.10 -16.69 -10.49
N GLY A 62 23.94 -15.70 -10.80
CA GLY A 62 25.23 -15.49 -10.15
C GLY A 62 26.33 -16.29 -10.84
N ILE A 63 26.35 -16.27 -12.18
CA ILE A 63 27.37 -16.98 -12.98
C ILE A 63 28.50 -16.00 -13.34
N PRO A 64 29.79 -16.39 -13.25
CA PRO A 64 30.90 -15.56 -13.73
C PRO A 64 30.78 -15.28 -15.24
N PRO A 65 31.07 -14.06 -15.74
CA PRO A 65 31.65 -12.89 -15.06
C PRO A 65 30.62 -11.80 -14.66
N PHE A 66 29.34 -12.13 -14.47
CA PHE A 66 28.28 -11.14 -14.26
C PHE A 66 28.26 -10.54 -12.85
N SER A 67 27.66 -9.35 -12.67
CA SER A 67 27.65 -8.62 -11.37
C SER A 67 27.01 -9.40 -10.22
N GLY A 68 25.97 -10.19 -10.50
CA GLY A 68 25.29 -11.00 -9.49
C GLY A 68 26.15 -12.12 -8.91
N PHE A 69 27.25 -12.53 -9.57
CA PHE A 69 28.18 -13.52 -9.03
C PHE A 69 28.91 -12.93 -7.81
N TRP A 70 29.62 -11.82 -8.02
CA TRP A 70 30.41 -11.16 -6.99
C TRP A 70 29.59 -10.70 -5.80
N THR A 71 28.40 -10.16 -6.07
CA THR A 71 27.54 -9.58 -5.03
C THR A 71 26.84 -10.64 -4.18
N LYS A 72 26.41 -11.76 -4.77
CA LYS A 72 25.89 -12.89 -3.99
C LYS A 72 26.98 -13.59 -3.19
N ASP A 73 28.16 -13.76 -3.79
CA ASP A 73 29.28 -14.39 -3.10
C ASP A 73 29.74 -13.56 -1.90
N ALA A 74 29.80 -12.22 -2.04
CA ALA A 74 30.10 -11.31 -0.94
C ALA A 74 29.11 -11.42 0.23
N ILE A 75 27.81 -11.63 -0.04
CA ILE A 75 26.81 -11.86 1.01
C ILE A 75 27.04 -13.22 1.68
N LEU A 76 27.27 -14.27 0.90
CA LEU A 76 27.52 -15.61 1.45
C LEU A 76 28.79 -15.63 2.32
N SER A 77 29.87 -15.01 1.85
CA SER A 77 31.10 -14.87 2.62
C SER A 77 30.86 -14.12 3.93
N ALA A 78 30.13 -12.99 3.90
CA ALA A 78 29.79 -12.24 5.11
C ALA A 78 28.94 -13.06 6.12
N THR A 79 28.05 -13.94 5.66
CA THR A 79 27.30 -14.85 6.56
C THR A 79 28.18 -15.94 7.17
N PHE A 80 29.19 -16.40 6.43
CA PHE A 80 30.13 -17.40 6.92
C PHE A 80 31.11 -16.80 7.95
N GLU A 81 31.66 -15.63 7.66
CA GLU A 81 32.55 -14.88 8.58
C GLU A 81 31.86 -14.52 9.90
N SER A 82 30.56 -14.21 9.85
CA SER A 82 29.75 -13.93 11.05
C SER A 82 29.31 -15.19 11.82
N SER A 83 29.84 -16.37 11.47
CA SER A 83 29.51 -17.67 12.08
C SER A 83 28.02 -18.05 11.99
N GLN A 84 27.27 -17.46 11.05
CA GLN A 84 25.84 -17.73 10.82
C GLN A 84 25.64 -18.84 9.78
N TYR A 85 26.14 -20.04 10.09
CA TYR A 85 26.16 -21.17 9.16
C TYR A 85 24.77 -21.59 8.63
N ILE A 86 23.71 -21.41 9.43
CA ILE A 86 22.34 -21.71 9.01
C ILE A 86 21.92 -20.78 7.86
N LEU A 87 22.22 -19.48 7.95
CA LEU A 87 21.91 -18.53 6.89
C LEU A 87 22.77 -18.77 5.65
N TYR A 88 24.03 -19.14 5.83
CA TYR A 88 24.90 -19.55 4.73
C TYR A 88 24.33 -20.76 3.97
N ALA A 89 23.90 -21.80 4.69
CA ALA A 89 23.31 -23.00 4.09
C ALA A 89 22.00 -22.71 3.34
N ILE A 90 21.12 -21.88 3.93
CA ILE A 90 19.91 -21.40 3.26
C ILE A 90 20.29 -20.59 2.01
N GLY A 91 21.28 -19.71 2.12
CA GLY A 91 21.83 -18.93 1.02
C GLY A 91 22.30 -19.79 -0.14
N LEU A 92 23.12 -20.81 0.10
CA LEU A 92 23.55 -21.78 -0.92
C LEU A 92 22.37 -22.50 -1.57
N GLY A 93 21.38 -22.93 -0.76
CA GLY A 93 20.15 -23.52 -1.26
C GLY A 93 19.38 -22.57 -2.19
N THR A 94 19.31 -21.28 -1.83
CA THR A 94 18.65 -20.26 -2.66
C THR A 94 19.41 -19.98 -3.96
N VAL A 95 20.74 -20.07 -3.97
CA VAL A 95 21.55 -19.93 -5.19
C VAL A 95 21.22 -21.05 -6.18
N LEU A 96 21.17 -22.30 -5.71
CA LEU A 96 20.78 -23.46 -6.52
C LEU A 96 19.36 -23.30 -7.07
N LEU A 97 18.39 -22.95 -6.21
CA LEU A 97 17.00 -22.74 -6.62
C LEU A 97 16.89 -21.60 -7.64
N THR A 98 17.67 -20.53 -7.47
CA THR A 98 17.70 -19.38 -8.37
C THR A 98 18.20 -19.75 -9.75
N ALA A 99 19.32 -20.49 -9.81
CA ALA A 99 19.82 -21.03 -11.07
C ALA A 99 18.79 -21.94 -11.74
N PHE A 100 18.16 -22.82 -10.96
CA PHE A 100 17.16 -23.76 -11.48
C PHE A 100 15.92 -23.07 -12.05
N TYR A 101 15.27 -22.18 -11.30
CA TYR A 101 14.03 -21.54 -11.78
C TYR A 101 14.31 -20.57 -12.94
N THR A 102 15.47 -19.91 -12.96
CA THR A 102 15.82 -18.97 -14.04
C THR A 102 16.10 -19.73 -15.33
N THR A 103 16.83 -20.85 -15.24
CA THR A 103 17.05 -21.75 -16.39
C THR A 103 15.74 -22.35 -16.88
N ARG A 104 14.84 -22.73 -15.97
CA ARG A 104 13.48 -23.19 -16.32
C ARG A 104 12.72 -22.13 -17.12
N MET A 105 12.71 -20.89 -16.66
CA MET A 105 12.06 -19.79 -17.37
C MET A 105 12.64 -19.61 -18.77
N LEU A 106 13.97 -19.49 -18.89
CA LEU A 106 14.64 -19.32 -20.18
C LEU A 106 14.40 -20.51 -21.13
N GLY A 107 14.42 -21.73 -20.61
CA GLY A 107 14.22 -22.95 -21.39
C GLY A 107 12.80 -23.09 -21.91
N ILE A 108 11.79 -22.87 -21.06
CA ILE A 108 10.38 -22.98 -21.47
C ILE A 108 10.00 -21.88 -22.48
N THR A 109 10.51 -20.66 -22.30
CA THR A 109 10.15 -19.52 -23.15
C THR A 109 10.93 -19.47 -24.46
N PHE A 110 12.24 -19.73 -24.46
CA PHE A 110 13.06 -19.51 -25.66
C PHE A 110 13.51 -20.79 -26.37
N ALA A 111 13.68 -21.88 -25.64
CA ALA A 111 14.15 -23.14 -26.22
C ALA A 111 13.00 -24.00 -26.76
N GLY A 112 13.36 -25.08 -27.45
CA GLY A 112 12.40 -26.04 -28.00
C GLY A 112 11.83 -25.64 -29.36
N LYS A 113 10.75 -26.34 -29.75
CA LYS A 113 9.99 -26.05 -30.97
C LYS A 113 8.99 -24.93 -30.68
N ALA A 114 8.60 -24.20 -31.73
CA ALA A 114 7.53 -23.22 -31.65
C ALA A 114 6.27 -23.87 -31.04
N SER A 115 5.62 -23.19 -30.10
CA SER A 115 4.35 -23.66 -29.55
C SER A 115 3.25 -23.60 -30.62
N LYS A 116 2.21 -24.41 -30.48
CA LYS A 116 1.03 -24.36 -31.37
C LYS A 116 0.41 -22.97 -31.42
N HIS A 117 0.35 -22.30 -30.27
CA HIS A 117 -0.13 -20.93 -30.13
C HIS A 117 0.69 -19.94 -30.97
N LEU A 118 2.02 -20.08 -30.97
CA LEU A 118 2.90 -19.25 -31.80
C LEU A 118 2.76 -19.55 -33.29
N GLU A 119 2.57 -20.82 -33.66
CA GLU A 119 2.33 -21.22 -35.05
C GLU A 119 0.98 -20.69 -35.58
N GLU A 120 -0.05 -20.63 -34.74
CA GLU A 120 -1.36 -20.05 -35.06
C GLU A 120 -1.25 -18.53 -35.24
N LEU A 121 -0.60 -17.82 -34.31
CA LEU A 121 -0.34 -16.37 -34.43
C LEU A 121 0.43 -16.00 -35.70
N GLN A 122 1.40 -16.84 -36.10
CA GLN A 122 2.16 -16.62 -37.32
C GLN A 122 1.31 -16.82 -38.59
N LYS A 123 0.33 -17.74 -38.57
CA LYS A 123 -0.63 -17.95 -39.66
C LYS A 123 -1.63 -16.80 -39.78
N GLU A 124 -1.96 -16.15 -38.65
CA GLU A 124 -2.82 -14.97 -38.60
C GLU A 124 -2.12 -13.69 -39.11
N GLY A 125 -0.87 -13.79 -39.57
CA GLY A 125 -0.10 -12.66 -40.11
C GLY A 125 0.54 -11.78 -39.03
N ASN A 126 0.46 -12.17 -37.76
CA ASN A 126 1.13 -11.46 -36.68
C ASN A 126 2.60 -11.91 -36.65
N HIS A 127 3.46 -11.14 -37.31
CA HIS A 127 4.89 -11.37 -37.26
C HIS A 127 5.37 -11.06 -35.83
N ASN A 128 5.78 -12.10 -35.10
CA ASN A 128 6.51 -11.96 -33.85
C ASN A 128 7.88 -11.31 -34.13
N SER A 129 7.86 -9.98 -34.28
CA SER A 129 9.05 -9.18 -34.56
C SER A 129 9.71 -8.75 -33.26
N GLU A 130 10.97 -8.34 -33.38
CA GLU A 130 11.70 -7.78 -32.25
C GLU A 130 11.07 -6.50 -31.74
N ALA A 131 11.42 -6.16 -30.50
CA ALA A 131 10.99 -4.90 -29.90
C ALA A 131 11.47 -3.72 -30.74
N GLY A 132 10.58 -2.73 -30.89
CA GLY A 132 10.97 -1.43 -31.42
C GLY A 132 12.12 -0.84 -30.60
N LEU A 133 12.97 -0.01 -31.25
CA LEU A 133 14.19 0.53 -30.63
C LEU A 133 13.93 1.23 -29.28
N THR A 134 12.77 1.87 -29.13
CA THR A 134 12.35 2.53 -27.89
C THR A 134 12.24 1.60 -26.69
N MET A 135 11.85 0.34 -26.92
CA MET A 135 11.77 -0.67 -25.86
C MET A 135 13.04 -1.53 -25.80
N LEU A 136 13.67 -1.79 -26.95
CA LEU A 136 14.86 -2.62 -27.06
C LEU A 136 16.08 -2.03 -26.35
N ILE A 137 16.32 -0.73 -26.56
CA ILE A 137 17.50 -0.04 -26.04
C ILE A 137 17.55 -0.13 -24.50
N PRO A 138 16.49 0.20 -23.73
CA PRO A 138 16.51 0.13 -22.28
C PRO A 138 16.92 -1.24 -21.71
N TYR A 139 16.25 -2.34 -22.10
CA TYR A 139 16.53 -3.64 -21.48
C TYR A 139 17.85 -4.24 -21.94
N LEU A 140 18.28 -3.97 -23.18
CA LEU A 140 19.57 -4.41 -23.70
C LEU A 140 20.71 -3.63 -23.03
N ALA A 141 20.58 -2.31 -22.88
CA ALA A 141 21.54 -1.49 -22.16
C ALA A 141 21.69 -1.95 -20.71
N LEU A 142 20.60 -2.26 -20.02
CA LEU A 142 20.64 -2.80 -18.66
C LEU A 142 21.27 -4.20 -18.58
N ALA A 143 21.01 -5.06 -19.56
CA ALA A 143 21.62 -6.39 -19.63
C ALA A 143 23.15 -6.28 -19.81
N VAL A 144 23.61 -5.41 -20.72
CA VAL A 144 25.03 -5.13 -20.92
C VAL A 144 25.64 -4.45 -19.70
N ALA A 145 24.94 -3.52 -19.06
CA ALA A 145 25.39 -2.89 -17.82
C ALA A 145 25.59 -3.93 -16.70
N SER A 146 24.74 -4.96 -16.61
CA SER A 146 24.91 -6.04 -15.62
C SER A 146 26.18 -6.88 -15.86
N LEU A 147 26.59 -7.04 -17.12
CA LEU A 147 27.85 -7.67 -17.49
C LEU A 147 29.04 -6.75 -17.21
N ALA A 148 28.95 -5.48 -17.63
CA ALA A 148 29.99 -4.48 -17.43
C ALA A 148 30.30 -4.27 -15.94
N LEU A 149 29.27 -4.17 -15.09
CA LEU A 149 29.45 -4.10 -13.64
C LEU A 149 30.10 -5.36 -13.08
N GLY A 150 29.82 -6.54 -13.64
CA GLY A 150 30.49 -7.77 -13.23
C GLY A 150 31.97 -7.79 -13.57
N VAL A 151 32.33 -7.39 -14.79
CA VAL A 151 33.72 -7.34 -15.24
C VAL A 151 34.51 -6.24 -14.52
N LEU A 152 33.89 -5.09 -14.27
CA LEU A 152 34.51 -3.95 -13.60
C LEU A 152 34.49 -4.08 -12.07
N TYR A 153 33.86 -5.12 -11.51
CA TYR A 153 33.72 -5.32 -10.07
C TYR A 153 35.05 -5.19 -9.29
N PRO A 154 36.17 -5.79 -9.73
CA PRO A 154 37.44 -5.65 -9.02
C PRO A 154 37.94 -4.20 -8.92
N LEU A 155 37.56 -3.34 -9.87
CA LEU A 155 38.02 -1.95 -9.93
C LEU A 155 37.26 -1.03 -8.98
N TYR A 156 35.94 -1.21 -8.84
CA TYR A 156 35.11 -0.29 -8.04
C TYR A 156 34.71 -0.84 -6.67
N SER A 157 34.75 -2.16 -6.45
CA SER A 157 34.27 -2.78 -5.20
C SER A 157 34.98 -2.25 -3.96
N GLY A 158 36.32 -2.15 -3.99
CA GLY A 158 37.12 -1.64 -2.87
C GLY A 158 36.82 -0.17 -2.53
N PRO A 159 36.98 0.78 -3.48
CA PRO A 159 36.67 2.19 -3.24
C PRO A 159 35.22 2.43 -2.78
N LEU A 160 34.26 1.73 -3.39
CA LEU A 160 32.84 1.86 -3.06
C LEU A 160 32.53 1.30 -1.67
N ALA A 161 33.10 0.15 -1.30
CA ALA A 161 32.96 -0.40 0.04
C ALA A 161 33.53 0.54 1.10
N ASN A 162 34.71 1.13 0.85
CA ASN A 162 35.34 2.10 1.76
C ASN A 162 34.50 3.37 1.90
N TYR A 163 33.95 3.90 0.80
CA TYR A 163 33.06 5.06 0.83
C TYR A 163 31.78 4.77 1.62
N LEU A 164 31.16 3.61 1.40
CA LEU A 164 29.96 3.20 2.14
C LEU A 164 30.29 3.05 3.63
N MET A 165 31.36 2.35 3.99
CA MET A 165 31.78 2.19 5.38
C MET A 165 32.04 3.55 6.05
N GLY A 166 32.73 4.48 5.37
CA GLY A 166 32.96 5.84 5.89
C GLY A 166 31.70 6.67 6.05
N THR A 167 30.70 6.48 5.20
CA THR A 167 29.41 7.20 5.28
C THR A 167 28.54 6.68 6.44
N PHE A 168 28.63 5.39 6.77
CA PHE A 168 27.82 4.75 7.82
C PHE A 168 28.54 4.58 9.16
N GLN A 169 29.69 5.25 9.36
CA GLN A 169 30.52 5.21 10.58
C GLN A 169 29.88 5.81 11.85
N SER A 170 28.65 6.30 11.82
CA SER A 170 27.89 6.68 13.03
C SER A 170 27.30 5.46 13.78
N LEU A 171 27.50 4.24 13.28
CA LEU A 171 27.22 2.99 13.98
C LEU A 171 28.55 2.36 14.46
N PRO A 172 28.62 1.82 15.69
CA PRO A 172 29.87 1.34 16.28
C PRO A 172 30.59 0.32 15.38
N PRO A 173 31.93 0.30 15.40
CA PRO A 173 32.73 -0.45 14.45
C PRO A 173 32.62 -1.95 14.72
N ILE A 174 31.64 -2.60 14.10
CA ILE A 174 31.57 -4.06 14.06
C ILE A 174 32.37 -4.50 12.84
N LEU A 175 33.64 -4.82 13.10
CA LEU A 175 34.56 -5.62 12.28
C LEU A 175 35.11 -4.92 11.03
N SER A 176 36.35 -4.46 11.21
CA SER A 176 37.36 -4.21 10.18
C SER A 176 37.70 -5.54 9.46
N GLY A 177 37.54 -5.59 8.14
CA GLY A 177 37.98 -6.73 7.33
C GLY A 177 37.06 -6.93 6.13
N GLY A 178 37.64 -6.95 4.93
CA GLY A 178 36.91 -7.08 3.67
C GLY A 178 37.45 -6.20 2.54
N SER A 179 38.74 -5.87 2.57
CA SER A 179 39.49 -5.59 1.35
C SER A 179 39.40 -6.83 0.45
N VAL A 180 39.05 -6.62 -0.83
CA VAL A 180 39.30 -7.43 -2.04
C VAL A 180 39.50 -8.95 -1.80
N PRO A 181 38.73 -9.87 -2.43
CA PRO A 181 38.92 -11.32 -2.26
C PRO A 181 40.39 -11.68 -2.39
N GLY A 182 41.03 -11.89 -1.25
CA GLY A 182 42.48 -11.89 -1.14
C GLY A 182 42.92 -13.30 -0.90
N LEU A 183 42.86 -14.16 -1.93
CA LEU A 183 43.52 -15.47 -2.04
C LEU A 183 43.63 -16.30 -0.74
N SER A 184 42.71 -16.17 0.21
CA SER A 184 42.65 -17.03 1.38
C SER A 184 42.04 -18.35 0.92
N THR A 185 42.56 -19.46 1.42
CA THR A 185 42.04 -20.78 1.05
C THR A 185 40.53 -20.89 1.33
N THR A 186 40.05 -20.20 2.37
CA THR A 186 38.64 -20.09 2.73
C THR A 186 37.80 -19.37 1.68
N ASP A 187 38.25 -18.21 1.17
CA ASP A 187 37.48 -17.46 0.14
C ASP A 187 37.34 -18.27 -1.15
N ILE A 188 38.41 -18.97 -1.55
CA ILE A 188 38.40 -19.82 -2.73
C ILE A 188 37.41 -20.98 -2.55
N ILE A 189 37.36 -21.59 -1.35
CA ILE A 189 36.41 -22.67 -1.05
C ILE A 189 34.97 -22.15 -1.07
N LEU A 190 34.70 -20.98 -0.48
CA LEU A 190 33.36 -20.39 -0.46
C LEU A 190 32.88 -20.03 -1.87
N LEU A 191 33.76 -19.43 -2.67
CA LEU A 191 33.52 -19.10 -4.08
C LEU A 191 33.28 -20.36 -4.92
N ALA A 192 34.09 -21.41 -4.72
CA ALA A 192 33.93 -22.68 -5.41
C ALA A 192 32.60 -23.36 -5.03
N ALA A 193 32.21 -23.30 -3.75
CA ALA A 193 30.94 -23.85 -3.27
C ALA A 193 29.74 -23.11 -3.89
N SER A 194 29.74 -21.77 -3.87
CA SER A 194 28.67 -20.96 -4.45
C SER A 194 28.55 -21.17 -5.96
N THR A 195 29.68 -21.15 -6.68
CA THR A 195 29.74 -21.41 -8.13
C THR A 195 29.26 -22.81 -8.49
N SER A 196 29.68 -23.82 -7.72
CA SER A 196 29.27 -25.22 -7.95
C SER A 196 27.76 -25.38 -7.77
N MET A 197 27.17 -24.78 -6.74
CA MET A 197 25.72 -24.82 -6.52
C MET A 197 24.93 -24.12 -7.63
N ALA A 198 25.42 -22.98 -8.13
CA ALA A 198 24.84 -22.30 -9.29
C ALA A 198 24.95 -23.17 -10.55
N ALA A 199 26.11 -23.78 -10.80
CA ALA A 199 26.34 -24.66 -11.94
C ALA A 199 25.46 -25.92 -11.89
N ILE A 200 25.28 -26.53 -10.72
CA ILE A 200 24.37 -27.67 -10.52
C ILE A 200 22.94 -27.26 -10.83
N GLY A 201 22.46 -26.13 -10.30
CA GLY A 201 21.11 -25.63 -10.59
C GLY A 201 20.87 -25.33 -12.07
N LEU A 202 21.86 -24.71 -12.73
CA LEU A 202 21.86 -24.46 -14.18
C LEU A 202 21.83 -25.79 -14.97
N ALA A 203 22.70 -26.74 -14.62
CA ALA A 203 22.80 -28.03 -15.31
C ALA A 203 21.51 -28.84 -15.19
N LEU A 204 20.92 -28.93 -13.99
CA LEU A 204 19.64 -29.59 -13.74
C LEU A 204 18.51 -28.94 -14.55
N GLY A 205 18.47 -27.60 -14.57
CA GLY A 205 17.50 -26.85 -15.36
C GLY A 205 17.68 -27.08 -16.87
N TYR A 206 18.92 -27.05 -17.35
CA TYR A 206 19.26 -27.21 -18.76
C TYR A 206 18.87 -28.60 -19.28
N VAL A 207 19.24 -29.66 -18.56
CA VAL A 207 18.89 -31.03 -18.93
C VAL A 207 17.37 -31.23 -18.96
N ARG A 208 16.63 -30.62 -18.02
CA ARG A 208 15.19 -30.82 -17.90
C ARG A 208 14.36 -30.00 -18.90
N TYR A 209 14.77 -28.77 -19.20
CA TYR A 209 13.94 -27.80 -19.93
C TYR A 209 14.47 -27.40 -21.32
N PHE A 210 15.78 -27.52 -21.59
CA PHE A 210 16.32 -27.23 -22.92
C PHE A 210 16.36 -28.47 -23.83
N ARG A 211 16.59 -29.67 -23.25
CA ARG A 211 16.74 -30.91 -24.04
C ARG A 211 15.44 -31.66 -24.30
N ARG A 212 14.40 -31.46 -23.49
CA ARG A 212 13.13 -32.17 -23.60
C ARG A 212 11.98 -31.18 -23.76
N PRO A 213 10.94 -31.51 -24.55
CA PRO A 213 9.72 -30.71 -24.58
C PRO A 213 9.15 -30.62 -23.16
N TYR A 214 8.58 -29.46 -22.83
CA TYR A 214 8.04 -29.23 -21.50
C TYR A 214 6.84 -30.15 -21.26
N GLU A 215 7.01 -31.06 -20.31
CA GLU A 215 5.94 -31.89 -19.76
C GLU A 215 5.78 -31.55 -18.28
N ALA A 216 4.54 -31.20 -17.88
CA ALA A 216 4.22 -30.89 -16.50
C ALA A 216 4.50 -32.12 -15.62
N PRO A 217 5.29 -31.99 -14.54
CA PRO A 217 5.57 -33.12 -13.67
C PRO A 217 4.26 -33.64 -13.05
N THR A 218 4.03 -34.94 -13.26
CA THR A 218 2.89 -35.70 -12.70
C THR A 218 3.18 -36.21 -11.29
N GLN A 219 4.45 -36.24 -10.90
CA GLN A 219 4.93 -36.64 -9.57
C GLN A 219 4.72 -35.51 -8.55
N MET A 220 4.50 -35.87 -7.29
CA MET A 220 4.34 -34.94 -6.15
C MET A 220 3.15 -33.96 -6.25
N LYS A 221 1.94 -34.47 -6.54
CA LYS A 221 0.70 -33.66 -6.61
C LYS A 221 0.48 -32.77 -5.37
N GLY A 222 0.77 -33.28 -4.17
CA GLY A 222 0.63 -32.53 -2.91
C GLY A 222 1.57 -31.32 -2.83
N LEU A 223 2.88 -31.53 -3.02
CA LEU A 223 3.87 -30.46 -2.99
C LEU A 223 3.64 -29.46 -4.14
N ARG A 224 3.29 -29.94 -5.32
CA ARG A 224 2.92 -29.08 -6.46
C ARG A 224 1.70 -28.23 -6.11
N GLY A 225 0.67 -28.81 -5.50
CA GLY A 225 -0.52 -28.08 -5.05
C GLY A 225 -0.17 -27.00 -4.04
N PHE A 226 0.65 -27.31 -3.04
CA PHE A 226 1.12 -26.35 -2.05
C PHE A 226 1.87 -25.16 -2.67
N LEU A 227 2.85 -25.44 -3.54
CA LEU A 227 3.64 -24.39 -4.21
C LEU A 227 2.80 -23.62 -5.24
N TRP A 228 1.85 -24.27 -5.90
CA TRP A 228 0.94 -23.64 -6.87
C TRP A 228 -0.01 -22.64 -6.19
N HIS A 229 -0.53 -22.97 -5.01
CA HIS A 229 -1.38 -22.08 -4.21
C HIS A 229 -0.57 -21.09 -3.37
N ARG A 230 0.68 -20.76 -3.76
CA ARG A 230 1.54 -19.76 -3.10
C ARG A 230 1.66 -20.01 -1.59
N TRP A 231 1.84 -21.28 -1.22
CA TRP A 231 1.99 -21.71 0.18
C TRP A 231 0.74 -21.49 1.03
N TYR A 232 -0.43 -21.29 0.39
CA TYR A 232 -1.69 -20.92 1.03
C TYR A 232 -1.65 -19.59 1.81
N ILE A 233 -0.59 -18.79 1.65
CA ILE A 233 -0.44 -17.50 2.34
C ILE A 233 -1.59 -16.57 1.94
N ASP A 234 -1.89 -16.47 0.63
CA ASP A 234 -3.00 -15.66 0.12
C ASP A 234 -4.33 -16.12 0.74
N ALA A 235 -4.60 -17.43 0.79
CA ALA A 235 -5.83 -17.97 1.34
C ALA A 235 -6.01 -17.68 2.84
N ILE A 236 -4.93 -17.82 3.62
CA ILE A 236 -4.91 -17.46 5.05
C ILE A 236 -5.13 -15.95 5.18
N TYR A 237 -4.45 -15.14 4.38
CA TYR A 237 -4.55 -13.69 4.44
C TYR A 237 -5.98 -13.20 4.16
N TYR A 238 -6.58 -13.68 3.08
CA TYR A 238 -7.96 -13.34 2.73
C TYR A 238 -8.97 -13.84 3.76
N ARG A 239 -8.75 -15.02 4.35
CA ARG A 239 -9.68 -15.57 5.34
C ARG A 239 -9.60 -14.86 6.68
N VAL A 240 -8.39 -14.68 7.19
CA VAL A 240 -8.14 -14.15 8.54
C VAL A 240 -8.26 -12.63 8.56
N PHE A 241 -7.55 -11.93 7.68
CA PHE A 241 -7.52 -10.48 7.71
C PHE A 241 -8.72 -9.88 6.97
N VAL A 242 -8.90 -10.20 5.68
CA VAL A 242 -9.99 -9.60 4.89
C VAL A 242 -11.36 -10.09 5.37
N GLY A 243 -11.53 -11.41 5.49
CA GLY A 243 -12.75 -12.05 5.96
C GLY A 243 -13.06 -11.70 7.42
N GLY A 244 -12.04 -11.74 8.29
CA GLY A 244 -12.19 -11.36 9.70
C GLY A 244 -12.58 -9.89 9.87
N LEU A 245 -11.91 -8.97 9.17
CA LEU A 245 -12.20 -7.54 9.25
C LEU A 245 -13.58 -7.20 8.67
N THR A 246 -13.98 -7.82 7.55
CA THR A 246 -15.33 -7.62 6.98
C THR A 246 -16.42 -8.23 7.86
N TRP A 247 -16.14 -9.33 8.56
CA TRP A 247 -17.06 -9.87 9.57
C TRP A 247 -17.18 -8.92 10.77
N ALA A 248 -16.06 -8.42 11.28
CA ALA A 248 -16.03 -7.48 12.41
C ALA A 248 -16.75 -6.16 12.06
N SER A 249 -16.48 -5.59 10.88
CA SER A 249 -17.16 -4.39 10.37
C SER A 249 -18.66 -4.60 10.26
N ARG A 250 -19.11 -5.74 9.71
CA ARG A 250 -20.54 -6.08 9.67
C ARG A 250 -21.13 -6.32 11.07
N GLY A 251 -20.33 -6.77 12.03
CA GLY A 251 -20.73 -6.88 13.43
C GLY A 251 -20.97 -5.49 14.01
N LEU A 252 -19.98 -4.60 13.89
CA LEU A 252 -20.07 -3.22 14.37
C LEU A 252 -21.28 -2.49 13.79
N TYR A 253 -21.47 -2.58 12.47
CA TYR A 253 -22.63 -1.99 11.80
C TYR A 253 -23.97 -2.52 12.35
N ARG A 254 -24.08 -3.84 12.55
CA ARG A 254 -25.32 -4.43 13.09
C ARG A 254 -25.59 -4.07 14.55
N TYR A 255 -24.55 -4.07 15.40
CA TYR A 255 -24.73 -3.83 16.83
C TYR A 255 -24.76 -2.36 17.20
N ILE A 256 -23.90 -1.54 16.60
CA ILE A 256 -23.80 -0.11 16.91
C ILE A 256 -24.77 0.68 16.04
N GLU A 257 -24.66 0.60 14.72
CA GLU A 257 -25.50 1.41 13.82
C GLU A 257 -26.97 1.01 13.92
N GLN A 258 -27.29 -0.24 13.58
CA GLN A 258 -28.68 -0.71 13.58
C GLN A 258 -29.21 -0.97 14.99
N GLY A 259 -28.34 -1.30 15.94
CA GLY A 259 -28.75 -1.63 17.30
C GLY A 259 -28.94 -0.39 18.18
N ILE A 260 -27.94 0.49 18.22
CA ILE A 260 -27.90 1.65 19.11
C ILE A 260 -28.43 2.88 18.38
N TRP A 261 -27.79 3.28 17.28
CA TRP A 261 -28.07 4.56 16.63
C TRP A 261 -29.48 4.63 16.02
N ASP A 262 -29.90 3.58 15.31
CA ASP A 262 -31.25 3.52 14.72
C ASP A 262 -32.38 3.52 15.76
N ARG A 263 -32.10 3.11 17.00
CA ARG A 263 -33.08 3.16 18.11
C ARG A 263 -33.03 4.49 18.85
N LEU A 264 -31.83 5.03 19.07
CA LEU A 264 -31.63 6.27 19.79
C LEU A 264 -32.12 7.48 18.99
N SER A 265 -31.85 7.51 17.68
CA SER A 265 -32.16 8.65 16.81
C SER A 265 -33.66 9.00 16.80
N PRO A 266 -34.61 8.06 16.57
CA PRO A 266 -36.04 8.36 16.65
C PRO A 266 -36.55 8.63 18.07
N ALA A 267 -35.87 8.11 19.11
CA ALA A 267 -36.23 8.40 20.49
C ALA A 267 -35.93 9.86 20.85
N VAL A 268 -34.68 10.29 20.61
CA VAL A 268 -34.25 11.67 20.83
C VAL A 268 -35.07 12.64 19.98
N ALA A 269 -35.34 12.31 18.71
CA ALA A 269 -36.18 13.14 17.85
C ALA A 269 -37.60 13.31 18.40
N ARG A 270 -38.22 12.24 18.92
CA ARG A 270 -39.54 12.31 19.54
C ARG A 270 -39.54 13.14 20.81
N ASP A 271 -38.56 12.96 21.68
CA ASP A 271 -38.44 13.74 22.92
C ASP A 271 -38.29 15.25 22.64
N ILE A 272 -37.53 15.62 21.60
CA ILE A 272 -37.39 17.02 21.17
C ILE A 272 -38.72 17.59 20.65
N ILE A 273 -39.44 16.82 19.83
CA ILE A 273 -40.76 17.22 19.30
C ILE A 273 -41.75 17.38 20.44
N ASP A 274 -41.79 16.44 21.40
CA ASP A 274 -42.66 16.48 22.56
C ASP A 274 -42.34 17.71 23.42
N TYR A 275 -41.06 17.97 23.71
CA TYR A 275 -40.63 19.15 24.45
C TYR A 275 -41.01 20.46 23.74
N THR A 276 -40.82 20.53 22.42
CA THR A 276 -41.16 21.72 21.63
C THR A 276 -42.67 21.94 21.58
N SER A 277 -43.45 20.86 21.46
CA SER A 277 -44.91 20.95 21.51
C SER A 277 -45.40 21.42 22.88
N ALA A 278 -44.84 20.89 23.98
CA ALA A 278 -45.15 21.30 25.33
C ALA A 278 -44.79 22.78 25.56
N SER A 279 -43.58 23.20 25.15
CA SER A 279 -43.15 24.59 25.21
C SER A 279 -44.07 25.51 24.41
N GLY A 280 -44.48 25.11 23.19
CA GLY A 280 -45.41 25.89 22.36
C GLY A 280 -46.80 25.99 22.97
N THR A 281 -47.29 24.94 23.64
CA THR A 281 -48.55 25.02 24.38
C THR A 281 -48.44 25.94 25.59
N LEU A 282 -47.32 25.93 26.33
CA LEU A 282 -47.08 26.84 27.45
C LEU A 282 -47.04 28.30 26.98
N ASP A 283 -46.33 28.57 25.89
CA ASP A 283 -46.20 29.90 25.30
C ASP A 283 -47.57 30.45 24.88
N SER A 284 -48.28 29.70 24.03
CA SER A 284 -49.61 30.13 23.53
C SER A 284 -50.71 30.17 24.59
N SER A 285 -50.65 29.31 25.62
CA SER A 285 -51.74 29.19 26.61
C SER A 285 -51.54 30.00 27.87
N VAL A 286 -50.29 30.25 28.29
CA VAL A 286 -49.98 30.96 29.53
C VAL A 286 -49.35 32.31 29.23
N VAL A 287 -48.30 32.34 28.42
CA VAL A 287 -47.54 33.58 28.15
C VAL A 287 -48.39 34.53 27.31
N ASP A 288 -48.83 34.09 26.12
CA ASP A 288 -49.63 34.91 25.22
C ASP A 288 -50.97 35.32 25.84
N ARG A 289 -51.65 34.41 26.54
CA ARG A 289 -52.89 34.75 27.24
C ARG A 289 -52.64 35.76 28.36
N GLY A 290 -51.60 35.56 29.17
CA GLY A 290 -51.25 36.49 30.24
C GLY A 290 -50.92 37.88 29.71
N VAL A 291 -50.11 37.98 28.64
CA VAL A 291 -49.77 39.24 27.99
C VAL A 291 -51.01 39.90 27.38
N ASN A 292 -51.85 39.14 26.67
CA ASN A 292 -53.08 39.66 26.07
C ASN A 292 -54.11 40.08 27.12
N ASP A 293 -54.20 39.38 28.24
CA ASP A 293 -55.08 39.73 29.36
C ASP A 293 -54.64 41.05 29.99
N VAL A 294 -53.34 41.23 30.24
CA VAL A 294 -52.78 42.50 30.74
C VAL A 294 -52.99 43.64 29.74
N ALA A 295 -52.71 43.40 28.46
CA ALA A 295 -52.94 44.38 27.40
C ALA A 295 -54.43 44.75 27.29
N SER A 296 -55.32 43.76 27.38
CA SER A 296 -56.77 43.98 27.35
C SER A 296 -57.24 44.76 28.58
N ALA A 297 -56.74 44.44 29.78
CA ALA A 297 -57.04 45.17 31.01
C ALA A 297 -56.56 46.63 30.93
N GLY A 298 -55.35 46.86 30.41
CA GLY A 298 -54.80 48.19 30.15
C GLY A 298 -55.66 48.98 29.15
N SER A 299 -56.07 48.35 28.05
CA SER A 299 -56.95 48.99 27.05
C SER A 299 -58.33 49.33 27.62
N ARG A 300 -58.90 48.47 28.49
CA ARG A 300 -60.15 48.74 29.20
C ARG A 300 -60.01 49.92 30.16
N LEU A 301 -58.93 49.97 30.94
CA LEU A 301 -58.64 51.08 31.85
C LEU A 301 -58.44 52.39 31.08
N SER A 302 -57.69 52.36 29.98
CA SER A 302 -57.47 53.51 29.11
C SER A 302 -58.79 54.02 28.53
N ASN A 303 -59.65 53.13 28.02
CA ASN A 303 -60.97 53.48 27.51
C ASN A 303 -61.89 54.07 28.59
N LEU A 304 -61.79 53.62 29.85
CA LEU A 304 -62.50 54.21 30.98
C LEU A 304 -61.97 55.61 31.31
N LEU A 305 -60.66 55.79 31.43
CA LEU A 305 -60.03 57.09 31.68
C LEU A 305 -60.34 58.10 30.57
N ARG A 306 -60.38 57.65 29.31
CA ARG A 306 -60.73 58.50 28.17
C ARG A 306 -62.16 59.04 28.26
N ARG A 307 -63.09 58.33 28.91
CA ARG A 307 -64.46 58.83 29.14
C ARG A 307 -64.51 59.98 30.15
N PHE A 308 -63.54 60.07 31.08
CA PHE A 308 -63.44 61.19 32.03
C PHE A 308 -62.89 62.47 31.36
N GLN A 309 -62.26 62.36 30.20
CA GLN A 309 -61.82 63.51 29.41
C GLN A 309 -62.87 63.87 28.36
N SER A 310 -63.86 64.67 28.77
CA SER A 310 -64.97 65.11 27.89
C SER A 310 -64.62 66.29 26.99
N GLY A 311 -63.50 66.98 27.24
CA GLY A 311 -63.09 68.20 26.54
C GLY A 311 -63.85 69.47 26.98
N VAL A 312 -64.76 69.37 27.96
CA VAL A 312 -65.54 70.50 28.47
C VAL A 312 -64.81 71.16 29.64
N THR A 313 -64.35 72.40 29.46
CA THR A 313 -63.50 73.13 30.43
C THR A 313 -64.14 73.24 31.82
N GLU A 314 -65.46 73.41 31.90
CA GLU A 314 -66.21 73.54 33.16
C GLU A 314 -66.08 72.32 34.07
N GLN A 315 -66.08 71.10 33.50
CA GLN A 315 -65.96 69.87 34.27
C GLN A 315 -64.57 69.74 34.94
N TYR A 316 -63.52 70.23 34.28
CA TYR A 316 -62.16 70.21 34.84
C TYR A 316 -62.01 71.16 36.04
N VAL A 317 -62.65 72.34 36.00
CA VAL A 317 -62.63 73.30 37.12
C VAL A 317 -63.30 72.69 38.36
N ILE A 318 -64.43 72.00 38.17
CA ILE A 318 -65.13 71.31 39.27
C ILE A 318 -64.27 70.20 39.87
N VAL A 319 -63.67 69.34 39.03
CA VAL A 319 -62.79 68.26 39.51
C VAL A 319 -61.57 68.82 40.26
N PHE A 320 -60.98 69.91 39.77
CA PHE A 320 -59.86 70.58 40.43
C PHE A 320 -60.25 71.14 41.80
N ALA A 321 -61.41 71.81 41.90
CA ALA A 321 -61.91 72.34 43.18
C ALA A 321 -62.16 71.23 44.20
N ILE A 322 -62.80 70.12 43.79
CA ILE A 322 -63.01 68.94 44.63
C ILE A 322 -61.66 68.34 45.06
N GLY A 323 -60.69 68.25 44.15
CA GLY A 323 -59.34 67.77 44.43
C GLY A 323 -58.61 68.60 45.49
N VAL A 324 -58.70 69.94 45.40
CA VAL A 324 -58.12 70.85 46.40
C VAL A 324 -58.78 70.67 47.77
N VAL A 325 -60.11 70.56 47.81
CA VAL A 325 -60.84 70.31 49.08
C VAL A 325 -60.44 68.97 49.69
N LEU A 326 -60.39 67.89 48.91
CA LEU A 326 -59.97 66.58 49.39
C LEU A 326 -58.52 66.58 49.86
N LEU A 327 -57.61 67.28 49.18
CA LEU A 327 -56.22 67.40 49.59
C LEU A 327 -56.08 68.18 50.89
N LEU A 328 -56.86 69.25 51.07
CA LEU A 328 -56.93 69.99 52.33
C LEU A 328 -57.48 69.11 53.46
N VAL A 329 -58.55 68.35 53.22
CA VAL A 329 -59.09 67.40 54.21
C VAL A 329 -58.07 66.33 54.54
N TYR A 330 -57.39 65.76 53.55
CA TYR A 330 -56.32 64.77 53.75
C TYR A 330 -55.14 65.35 54.54
N MET A 331 -54.69 66.57 54.20
CA MET A 331 -53.67 67.28 54.96
C MET A 331 -54.12 67.52 56.40
N ILE A 332 -55.36 67.97 56.63
CA ILE A 332 -55.89 68.18 57.98
C ILE A 332 -55.92 66.85 58.75
N PHE A 333 -56.35 65.76 58.13
CA PHE A 333 -56.46 64.46 58.78
C PHE A 333 -55.11 63.77 59.03
N ILE A 334 -54.09 64.00 58.21
CA ILE A 334 -52.77 63.37 58.36
C ILE A 334 -51.77 64.25 59.10
N ILE A 335 -51.79 65.56 58.86
CA ILE A 335 -50.87 66.52 59.49
C ILE A 335 -51.47 67.06 60.79
N GLY A 336 -52.79 67.12 60.94
CA GLY A 336 -53.46 67.43 62.20
C GLY A 336 -53.59 66.25 63.17
N ALA A 337 -53.20 65.04 62.75
CA ALA A 337 -53.15 63.84 63.60
C ALA A 337 -51.73 63.52 64.12
N ARG A 338 -50.80 64.49 64.07
CA ARG A 338 -49.50 64.47 64.76
C ARG A 338 -49.31 65.72 65.59
#